data_AF-A0A9E6MFL3-F1
#
_entry.id   AF-A0A9E6MFL3-F1
#
_cell.length_a   1.000
_cell.length_b   1.000
_cell.length_c   1.000
_cell.angle_alpha   90.00
_cell.angle_beta   90.00
_cell.angle_gamma   90.00
#
_symmetry.space_group_name_H-M   'P 1'
#
loop_
_entity.id
_entity.type
_entity.pdbx_description
1 polymer ?
#
loop_
_entity_poly.entity_id
_entity_poly.type
_entity_poly.pdbx_seq_one_letter_code
_entity_poly.pdbx_strand_id
1 'polypeptide(L)' 'MIRLISFDLQGVVSDATFSDTFWLEELPKLYAKRHNVDVAVAKRSLGDMFKAMGKYDLRYYDDAYWGGS' A
#
# COMPACT_ATOMS: atom_id res chain seq x y z
N MET A 1 -19.67 12.45 -18.59
CA MET A 1 -18.41 13.15 -18.28
C MET A 1 -17.55 12.22 -17.43
N ILE A 2 -16.33 11.93 -17.87
CA ILE A 2 -15.35 11.19 -17.06
C ILE A 2 -14.80 12.14 -15.99
N ARG A 3 -14.73 11.71 -14.73
CA ARG A 3 -14.37 12.56 -13.57
C ARG A 3 -12.98 12.25 -12.98
N LEU A 4 -12.46 11.05 -13.20
CA LEU A 4 -11.15 10.62 -12.75
C LEU A 4 -10.67 9.52 -13.70
N ILE A 5 -9.42 9.59 -14.13
CA ILE A 5 -8.73 8.52 -14.84
C ILE A 5 -7.54 8.16 -13.97
N SER A 6 -7.51 6.91 -13.49
CA SER A 6 -6.41 6.35 -12.70
C SER A 6 -5.64 5.35 -13.56
N PHE A 7 -4.31 5.43 -13.54
CA PHE A 7 -3.42 4.53 -14.27
C PHE A 7 -2.57 3.75 -13.28
N ASP A 8 -2.38 2.47 -13.54
CA ASP A 8 -1.37 1.67 -12.85
C ASP A 8 0.02 2.11 -13.32
N LEU A 9 0.94 2.32 -12.37
CA LEU A 9 2.33 2.66 -12.64
C LEU A 9 3.13 1.41 -13.05
N GLN A 10 2.71 0.24 -12.54
CA GLN A 10 3.35 -1.04 -12.73
C GLN A 10 3.15 -1.53 -14.18
N GLY A 11 4.25 -1.83 -14.87
CA GLY A 11 4.23 -2.30 -16.26
C GLY A 11 4.20 -1.20 -17.32
N VAL A 12 4.11 0.08 -16.94
CA VAL A 12 4.21 1.22 -17.86
C VAL A 12 5.46 2.06 -17.61
N VAL A 13 5.74 2.39 -16.35
CA VAL A 13 6.89 3.23 -15.95
C VAL A 13 7.79 2.54 -14.92
N SER A 14 7.25 1.63 -14.11
CA SER A 14 8.00 0.84 -13.13
C SER A 14 7.78 -0.66 -13.33
N ASP A 15 8.76 -1.46 -12.92
CA ASP A 15 8.62 -2.92 -12.90
C ASP A 15 7.87 -3.39 -11.64
N ALA A 16 7.65 -4.70 -11.53
CA ALA A 16 6.99 -5.28 -10.37
C ALA A 16 7.77 -5.03 -9.07
N THR A 17 9.09 -4.98 -9.17
CA THR A 17 10.04 -4.80 -8.08
C THR A 17 9.82 -3.49 -7.32
N PHE A 18 9.53 -2.39 -8.03
CA PHE A 18 9.22 -1.11 -7.38
C PHE A 18 7.98 -1.20 -6.48
N SER A 19 6.90 -1.77 -7.01
CA SER A 19 5.64 -1.94 -6.28
C SER A 19 5.83 -2.85 -5.07
N ASP A 20 6.49 -3.99 -5.25
CA ASP A 20 6.79 -4.92 -4.16
C ASP A 20 7.62 -4.26 -3.06
N THR A 21 8.63 -3.47 -3.43
CA THR A 21 9.46 -2.73 -2.47
C THR A 21 8.62 -1.74 -1.67
N PHE A 22 7.75 -0.97 -2.32
CA PHE A 22 6.88 -0.03 -1.63
C PHE A 22 5.93 -0.72 -0.66
N TRP A 23 5.16 -1.71 -1.15
CA TRP A 23 4.09 -2.35 -0.37
C TRP A 23 4.61 -3.30 0.71
N LEU A 24 5.71 -4.03 0.45
CA LEU A 24 6.20 -5.09 1.34
C LEU A 24 7.33 -4.64 2.27
N GLU A 25 8.00 -3.52 1.99
CA GLU A 25 9.13 -3.03 2.78
C GLU A 25 8.93 -1.61 3.31
N GLU A 26 8.70 -0.62 2.45
CA GLU A 26 8.67 0.79 2.87
C GLU A 26 7.40 1.16 3.64
N LEU A 27 6.23 0.73 3.16
CA LEU A 27 4.97 0.98 3.85
C LEU A 27 4.93 0.33 5.24
N PRO A 28 5.35 -0.95 5.44
CA PRO A 28 5.44 -1.54 6.76
C PRO A 28 6.39 -0.79 7.72
N LYS A 29 7.52 -0.25 7.24
CA LYS A 29 8.42 0.58 8.06
C LYS A 29 7.73 1.88 8.51
N LEU A 30 7.01 2.54 7.59
CA LEU A 30 6.26 3.76 7.90
C LEU A 30 5.15 3.49 8.92
N TYR A 31 4.38 2.42 8.72
CA TYR A 31 3.33 1.99 9.63
C TYR A 31 3.91 1.65 11.01
N ALA A 32 4.99 0.88 11.07
CA ALA A 32 5.69 0.54 12.31
C ALA A 32 6.10 1.79 13.11
N LYS A 33 6.71 2.76 12.44
CA LYS A 33 7.11 4.04 13.05
C LYS A 33 5.92 4.82 13.58
N ARG A 34 4.82 4.89 12.82
CA ARG A 34 3.62 5.65 13.20
C ARG A 34 2.90 5.03 14.38
N HIS A 35 2.79 3.71 14.41
CA HIS A 35 2.05 2.97 15.43
C HIS A 35 2.92 2.50 16.60
N ASN A 36 4.22 2.82 16.58
CA ASN A 36 5.21 2.39 17.57
C ASN A 36 5.19 0.87 17.81
N VAL A 37 5.18 0.11 16.71
CA VAL A 37 5.23 -1.36 16.72
C VAL A 37 6.46 -1.84 15.94
N ASP A 38 6.83 -3.11 16.12
CA ASP A 38 7.88 -3.73 15.31
C ASP A 38 7.44 -3.85 13.84
N VAL A 39 8.39 -3.78 12.90
CA VAL A 39 8.15 -3.95 11.47
C VAL A 39 7.50 -5.30 11.16
N ALA A 40 7.87 -6.38 11.85
CA ALA A 40 7.24 -7.68 11.69
C ALA A 40 5.75 -7.67 12.08
N VAL A 41 5.40 -6.92 13.14
CA VAL A 41 4.02 -6.72 13.58
C VAL A 41 3.26 -5.85 12.57
N ALA A 42 3.90 -4.83 12.03
CA ALA A 42 3.35 -3.99 10.97
C ALA A 42 3.05 -4.80 9.69
N LYS A 43 4.00 -5.64 9.24
CA LYS A 43 3.81 -6.51 8.06
C LYS A 43 2.61 -7.46 8.25
N ARG A 44 2.47 -8.07 9.44
CA ARG A 44 1.31 -8.93 9.73
C ARG A 44 0.01 -8.13 9.71
N SER A 45 -0.03 -6.98 10.38
CA SER A 45 -1.22 -6.13 10.49
C SER A 45 -1.69 -5.64 9.12
N LEU A 46 -0.77 -5.12 8.31
CA LEU A 46 -1.06 -4.68 6.94
C LEU A 46 -1.52 -5.85 6.07
N GLY A 47 -0.87 -7.02 6.18
CA GLY A 47 -1.29 -8.22 5.46
C GLY A 47 -2.74 -8.64 5.78
N ASP A 48 -3.15 -8.54 7.04
CA ASP A 48 -4.53 -8.83 7.46
C ASP A 48 -5.50 -7.75 6.95
N MET A 49 -5.11 -6.47 6.96
CA MET A 49 -5.90 -5.38 6.40
C MET A 49 -6.08 -5.52 4.88
N PHE A 50 -5.03 -5.86 4.13
CA PHE A 50 -5.09 -6.11 2.69
C PHE A 50 -6.06 -7.25 2.35
N LYS A 51 -6.01 -8.36 3.11
CA LYS A 51 -6.93 -9.48 2.96
C LYS A 51 -8.38 -9.09 3.26
N ALA A 52 -8.59 -8.31 4.32
CA ALA A 52 -9.92 -7.88 4.74
C ALA A 52 -10.56 -6.89 3.76
N MET A 53 -9.77 -5.99 3.18
CA MET A 53 -10.24 -4.95 2.26
C MET A 53 -10.55 -5.52 0.86
N GLY A 54 -9.72 -6.45 0.39
CA GLY A 54 -9.89 -7.12 -0.90
C GLY A 54 -9.62 -6.21 -2.11
N LYS A 55 -9.32 -6.82 -3.26
CA LYS A 55 -8.87 -6.16 -4.51
C LYS A 55 -9.85 -5.17 -5.17
N TYR A 56 -11.05 -5.03 -4.63
CA TYR A 56 -12.12 -4.20 -5.23
C TYR A 56 -12.37 -2.91 -4.44
N ASP A 57 -11.71 -2.73 -3.30
CA ASP A 57 -11.79 -1.48 -2.54
C ASP A 57 -10.77 -0.48 -3.10
N LEU A 58 -11.24 0.71 -3.50
CA LEU A 58 -10.37 1.74 -4.05
C LEU A 58 -9.30 2.22 -3.05
N ARG A 59 -9.57 2.11 -1.74
CA ARG A 59 -8.61 2.46 -0.68
C ARG A 59 -7.41 1.51 -0.66
N TYR A 60 -7.55 0.32 -1.24
CA TYR A 60 -6.45 -0.61 -1.41
C TYR A 60 -5.31 0.02 -2.22
N TYR A 61 -5.65 0.86 -3.20
CA TYR A 61 -4.72 1.49 -4.13
C TYR A 61 -4.34 2.94 -3.74
N ASP A 62 -4.84 3.42 -2.60
CA ASP A 62 -4.63 4.79 -2.14
C ASP A 62 -3.45 4.85 -1.17
N ASP A 63 -2.31 5.35 -1.62
CA ASP A 63 -1.10 5.50 -0.82
C ASP A 63 -1.26 6.51 0.33
N ALA A 64 -2.11 7.54 0.18
CA ALA A 64 -2.42 8.48 1.25
C ALA A 64 -3.22 7.81 2.37
N TYR A 65 -4.11 6.87 2.06
CA TYR A 65 -4.83 6.08 3.07
C TYR A 65 -3.87 5.31 4.00
N TRP A 66 -2.79 4.75 3.45
CA TRP A 66 -1.83 3.95 4.21
C TRP A 66 -0.68 4.76 4.81
N GLY A 67 -0.17 5.73 4.04
CA GLY A 67 0.95 6.59 4.42
C GLY A 67 0.54 7.80 5.25
N GLY A 68 -0.76 8.11 5.34
CA GLY A 68 -1.36 9.29 5.98
C GLY A 68 -0.57 10.58 5.78
N SER A 69 -0.72 11.15 4.58
CA SER A 69 -0.43 12.57 4.33
C SER A 69 -1.73 13.35 4.43
#